data_AF-A0A2E5AD56-F1
#
_entry.id   AF-A0A2E5AD56-F1
#
_cell.length_a   1.000
_cell.length_b   1.000
_cell.length_c   1.000
_cell.angle_alpha   90.00
_cell.angle_beta   90.00
_cell.angle_gamma   90.00
#
_symmetry.space_group_name_H-M   'P 1'
#
loop_
_entity.id
_entity.type
_entity.pdbx_description
1 polymer ?
#
loop_
_entity_poly.entity_id
_entity_poly.type
_entity_poly.pdbx_seq_one_letter_code
_entity_poly.pdbx_strand_id
1 'polypeptide(L)' 'MKMSTYSTGWFDYPHYGATAYRIWKKQTEHGAFQRHEWKLADGSVDMEPWIPTPDASVDGMTLCEEGAAA' A
#
# COMPACT_ATOMS: atom_id res chain seq x y z
N MET A 1 12.08 -9.22 14.33
CA MET A 1 12.47 -8.57 13.05
C MET A 1 11.82 -7.19 13.04
N LYS A 2 12.53 -6.11 12.66
CA LYS A 2 11.91 -4.77 12.66
C LYS A 2 10.78 -4.72 11.63
N MET A 3 9.58 -4.32 12.05
CA MET A 3 8.44 -4.10 11.16
C MET A 3 8.82 -3.03 10.14
N SER A 4 8.81 -3.39 8.86
CA SER A 4 9.12 -2.47 7.76
C SER A 4 7.94 -2.46 6.79
N THR A 5 7.44 -1.27 6.50
CA THR A 5 6.34 -1.05 5.56
C THR A 5 6.89 -0.33 4.34
N TYR A 6 6.41 -0.71 3.15
CA TYR A 6 6.86 -0.20 1.86
C TYR A 6 5.66 0.17 1.02
N SER A 7 5.82 1.11 0.10
CA SER A 7 4.81 1.41 -0.91
C SER A 7 5.41 1.61 -2.30
N THR A 8 4.59 1.39 -3.31
CA THR A 8 4.89 1.82 -4.68
C THR A 8 4.62 3.32 -4.84
N GLY A 9 5.05 3.89 -5.96
CA GLY A 9 4.44 5.13 -6.46
C GLY A 9 2.95 4.94 -6.77
N TRP A 10 2.28 6.06 -7.07
CA TRP A 10 0.91 6.03 -7.58
C TRP A 10 0.88 5.54 -9.03
N PHE A 11 -0.06 4.66 -9.32
CA PHE A 11 -0.40 4.20 -10.67
C PHE A 11 -1.74 4.80 -11.07
N ASP A 12 -1.84 5.36 -12.27
CA ASP A 12 -3.10 5.86 -12.81
C ASP A 12 -4.13 4.72 -12.93
N TYR A 13 -5.36 4.98 -12.49
CA TYR A 13 -6.45 4.01 -12.53
C TYR A 13 -7.81 4.71 -12.56
N PRO A 14 -8.25 5.18 -13.74
CA PRO A 14 -9.50 5.91 -13.91
C PRO A 14 -10.71 4.95 -14.03
N HIS A 15 -10.87 4.03 -13.07
CA HIS A 15 -11.94 3.04 -13.06
C HIS A 15 -12.55 2.91 -11.66
N TYR A 16 -13.82 2.49 -11.59
CA TYR A 16 -14.55 2.23 -10.33
C TYR A 16 -14.55 3.40 -9.32
N GLY A 17 -14.52 4.64 -9.80
CA GLY A 17 -14.54 5.84 -8.94
C GLY A 17 -13.17 6.25 -8.39
N ALA A 18 -12.13 5.44 -8.62
CA ALA A 18 -10.75 5.81 -8.37
C ALA A 18 -10.13 6.53 -9.58
N THR A 19 -9.07 7.28 -9.31
CA THR A 19 -8.21 7.97 -10.29
C THR A 19 -6.79 7.43 -10.28
N ALA A 20 -6.34 6.90 -9.14
CA ALA A 20 -5.05 6.24 -8.99
C ALA A 20 -5.09 5.23 -7.84
N TYR A 21 -4.10 4.35 -7.79
CA TYR A 21 -3.88 3.46 -6.64
C TYR A 21 -2.39 3.28 -6.37
N ARG A 22 -2.03 2.86 -5.16
CA ARG A 22 -0.70 2.33 -4.85
C ARG A 22 -0.79 1.11 -3.96
N ILE A 23 0.24 0.29 -4.02
CA ILE A 23 0.33 -0.95 -3.27
C ILE A 23 1.21 -0.71 -2.05
N TRP A 24 0.72 -1.12 -0.90
CA TRP A 24 1.50 -1.17 0.34
C TRP A 24 1.86 -2.61 0.65
N LYS A 25 3.10 -2.84 1.08
CA LYS A 25 3.57 -4.15 1.56
C LYS A 25 4.21 -4.00 2.93
N LYS A 26 3.96 -4.94 3.82
CA LYS A 26 4.63 -5.01 5.12
C LYS A 26 5.13 -6.43 5.38
N GLN A 27 6.33 -6.52 5.96
CA GLN A 27 6.91 -7.78 6.42
C GLN A 27 7.05 -7.75 7.94
N THR A 28 6.49 -8.76 8.59
CA THR A 28 6.52 -8.93 10.05
C THR A 28 7.04 -10.31 10.41
N GLU A 29 7.23 -10.58 11.70
CA GLU A 29 7.56 -11.94 12.18
C GLU A 29 6.45 -12.97 11.95
N HIS A 30 5.21 -12.50 11.73
CA HIS A 30 4.03 -13.35 11.53
C HIS A 30 3.70 -13.56 10.04
N GLY A 31 4.44 -12.92 9.14
CA GLY A 31 4.29 -13.11 7.69
C GLY A 31 4.32 -11.81 6.90
N ALA A 32 3.88 -11.94 5.65
CA ALA A 32 3.84 -10.89 4.65
C ALA A 32 2.39 -10.45 4.42
N PHE A 33 2.19 -9.14 4.27
CA PHE A 33 0.86 -8.58 4.03
C PHE A 33 0.91 -7.49 2.96
N GLN A 34 -0.19 -7.35 2.23
CA GLN A 34 -0.39 -6.31 1.22
C GLN A 34 -1.73 -5.61 1.45
N ARG A 35 -1.84 -4.33 1.09
CA ARG A 35 -3.12 -3.61 0.93
C ARG A 35 -3.03 -2.63 -0.24
N HIS A 36 -4.18 -2.17 -0.72
CA HIS A 36 -4.25 -1.06 -1.67
C HIS A 36 -4.68 0.22 -0.98
N GLU A 37 -4.16 1.33 -1.49
CA GLU A 37 -4.68 2.66 -1.22
C GLU A 37 -5.14 3.24 -2.54
N TRP A 38 -6.40 3.65 -2.59
CA TRP A 38 -7.09 4.17 -3.76
C TRP A 38 -7.27 5.67 -3.60
N LYS A 39 -6.92 6.44 -4.62
CA LYS A 39 -7.23 7.86 -4.71
C LYS A 39 -8.51 8.04 -5.49
N LEU A 40 -9.53 8.60 -4.88
CA LEU A 40 -10.86 8.79 -5.46
C LEU A 40 -10.93 10.08 -6.30
N ALA A 41 -11.97 10.21 -7.12
CA ALA A 41 -12.15 11.35 -8.02
C ALA A 41 -12.35 12.70 -7.29
N ASP A 42 -12.86 12.67 -6.06
CA ASP A 42 -12.99 13.85 -5.18
C ASP A 42 -11.68 14.22 -4.48
N GLY A 43 -10.61 13.47 -4.73
CA GLY A 43 -9.28 13.68 -4.15
C GLY A 43 -9.09 13.00 -2.79
N SER A 44 -10.12 12.38 -2.22
CA SER A 44 -9.99 11.58 -0.99
C SER A 44 -9.23 10.27 -1.24
N VAL A 45 -8.75 9.65 -0.17
CA VAL A 45 -8.10 8.34 -0.21
C VAL A 45 -8.91 7.31 0.56
N ASP A 46 -9.09 6.15 -0.05
CA ASP A 46 -9.66 4.97 0.58
C ASP A 46 -8.57 3.91 0.74
N MET A 47 -8.49 3.30 1.93
CA MET A 47 -7.41 2.38 2.25
C MET A 47 -7.96 1.03 2.69
N GLU A 48 -7.64 0.00 1.91
CA GLU A 48 -8.10 -1.35 2.16
C GLU A 48 -7.42 -1.98 3.39
N PRO A 49 -8.05 -2.98 4.03
CA PRO A 49 -7.41 -3.74 5.09
C PRO A 49 -6.18 -4.51 4.58
N TRP A 50 -5.28 -4.84 5.50
CA TRP A 50 -4.14 -5.69 5.22
C TRP A 50 -4.58 -7.14 4.96
N ILE A 51 -4.17 -7.67 3.83
CA ILE A 51 -4.43 -9.06 3.42
C ILE A 51 -3.12 -9.85 3.52
N PRO A 52 -3.11 -11.03 4.16
CA PRO A 52 -1.96 -11.92 4.15
C PRO A 52 -1.62 -12.33 2.72
N THR A 53 -0.36 -12.17 2.32
CA THR A 53 0.13 -12.59 1.01
C THR A 53 1.32 -13.54 1.17
N PRO A 54 1.35 -14.67 0.45
CA PRO A 54 2.47 -15.61 0.52
C PRO A 54 3.79 -15.03 -0.03
N ASP A 55 3.71 -14.01 -0.89
CA ASP A 55 4.87 -13.25 -1.36
C ASP A 55 4.61 -11.75 -1.17
N ALA A 56 5.41 -11.10 -0.33
CA ALA A 56 5.54 -9.65 -0.31
C ALA A 56 6.97 -9.27 -0.67
N SER A 57 7.40 -9.60 -1.88
CA SER A 57 8.60 -9.01 -2.49
C SER A 57 8.52 -7.48 -2.38
N VAL A 58 9.54 -6.86 -1.79
CA VAL A 58 9.66 -5.40 -1.62
C VAL A 58 10.59 -4.75 -2.65
N ASP A 59 10.99 -5.51 -3.66
CA ASP A 59 11.84 -5.03 -4.74
C ASP A 59 11.17 -3.88 -5.51
N GLY A 60 11.92 -2.80 -5.74
CA GLY A 60 11.41 -1.58 -6.38
C GLY A 60 10.42 -0.76 -5.53
N MET A 61 10.19 -1.10 -4.27
CA MET A 61 9.31 -0.35 -3.37
C MET A 61 10.10 0.61 -2.46
N THR A 62 9.47 1.72 -2.08
CA THR A 62 10.07 2.71 -1.18
C THR A 62 9.71 2.38 0.26
N LEU A 63 10.70 2.39 1.16
CA LEU A 63 10.47 2.23 2.60
C LEU A 63 9.65 3.42 3.13
N CYS A 64 8.62 3.12 3.90
CA CYS A 64 7.72 4.08 4.50
C CYS A 64 7.68 3.91 6.02
N GLU A 65 7.79 5.00 6.76
CA GLU A 65 7.40 5.00 8.17
C GLU A 65 5.86 5.05 8.24
N GLU A 66 5.22 4.00 8.75
CA GLU A 66 3.79 4.13 9.12
C GLU A 66 3.71 5.07 10.33
N GLY A 67 3.29 6.31 10.10
CA GLY A 67 3.24 7.31 11.16
C GLY A 67 3.03 8.77 10.75
N ALA A 68 3.03 9.11 9.45
CA ALA A 68 2.70 10.45 8.99
C ALA A 68 1.52 10.39 8.02
N ALA A 69 0.31 10.32 8.57
CA ALA A 69 -0.82 10.95 7.91
C ALA A 69 -0.50 12.46 7.88
N ALA A 70 -0.33 13.01 6.67
CA ALA A 70 -0.28 14.46 6.47
C ALA A 70 -1.71 15.01 6.37
#